data_AF-A0AAW9IMR8-F1
#
_entry.id   AF-A0AAW9IMR8-F1
#
_cell.length_a   1.000
_cell.length_b   1.000
_cell.length_c   1.000
_cell.angle_alpha   90.00
_cell.angle_beta   90.00
_cell.angle_gamma   90.00
#
_symmetry.space_group_name_H-M   'P 1'
#
loop_
_entity.id
_entity.type
_entity.pdbx_description
1 polymer ?
#
loop_
_entity_poly.entity_id
_entity_poly.type
_entity_poly.pdbx_seq_one_letter_code
_entity_poly.pdbx_strand_id
1 'polypeptide(L)'
;DQLKRITAEVDSELEITEITDRVSKEYGPALLFENVKGSKYPVLINAMGTYERMAMALGVEKLNDIGNDIEEFIDMANYMGLINKFKSLPRLSRMATMFPIKLPTKGACQEVINHDPDLSELP
;
A
#
# COMPACT_ATOMS: atom_id res chain seq x y z
N ASP A 1 -14.68 6.83 -8.85
CA ASP A 1 -14.28 8.25 -8.81
C ASP A 1 -12.83 8.46 -8.35
N GLN A 2 -12.29 7.63 -7.45
CA GLN A 2 -10.91 7.76 -6.94
C GLN A 2 -9.80 7.23 -7.88
N LEU A 3 -10.14 6.61 -9.01
CA LEU A 3 -9.20 6.04 -9.97
C LEU A 3 -9.58 6.44 -11.40
N LYS A 4 -8.59 6.90 -12.17
CA LYS A 4 -8.69 7.13 -13.61
C LYS A 4 -7.80 6.13 -14.35
N ARG A 5 -8.41 5.41 -15.29
CA ARG A 5 -7.71 4.50 -16.21
C ARG A 5 -7.34 5.28 -17.49
N ILE A 6 -6.09 5.20 -17.89
CA ILE A 6 -5.52 5.90 -19.04
C ILE A 6 -5.10 4.83 -20.05
N THR A 7 -5.81 4.79 -21.18
CA THR A 7 -5.62 3.79 -22.25
C THR A 7 -4.72 4.29 -23.38
N ALA A 8 -4.44 5.59 -23.43
CA ALA A 8 -3.47 6.15 -24.37
C ALA A 8 -2.07 5.60 -24.05
N GLU A 9 -1.25 5.41 -25.09
CA GLU A 9 0.16 5.09 -24.91
C GLU A 9 0.87 6.28 -24.26
N VAL A 10 1.64 6.01 -23.20
CA VAL A 10 2.42 7.03 -22.48
C VAL A 10 3.83 6.48 -22.23
N ASP A 11 4.83 7.35 -22.35
CA ASP A 11 6.22 7.02 -22.05
C ASP A 11 6.47 7.02 -20.52
N SER A 12 7.16 6.01 -20.00
CA SER A 12 7.55 6.03 -18.58
C SER A 12 8.66 7.04 -18.31
N GLU A 13 9.44 7.39 -19.34
CA GLU A 13 10.42 8.45 -19.25
C GLU A 13 9.72 9.81 -19.26
N LEU A 14 9.54 10.35 -18.06
CA LEU A 14 9.07 11.71 -17.74
C LEU A 14 7.58 12.01 -18.03
N GLU A 15 6.93 11.39 -19.03
CA GLU A 15 5.53 11.70 -19.35
C GLU A 15 4.57 11.28 -18.23
N ILE A 16 4.70 10.06 -17.71
CA ILE A 16 3.90 9.59 -16.57
C ILE A 16 4.06 10.55 -15.38
N THR A 17 5.27 11.01 -15.10
CA THR A 17 5.56 11.93 -13.99
C THR A 17 4.93 13.29 -14.22
N GLU A 18 5.04 13.88 -15.40
CA GLU A 18 4.44 15.20 -15.72
C GLU A 18 2.91 15.15 -15.61
N ILE A 19 2.27 14.10 -16.13
CA ILE A 19 0.83 13.92 -16.02
C ILE A 19 0.44 13.78 -14.53
N THR A 20 1.17 12.94 -13.80
CA THR A 20 0.91 12.68 -12.39
C THR A 20 1.11 13.92 -11.52
N ASP A 21 2.12 14.73 -11.80
CA ASP A 21 2.43 15.96 -11.05
C ASP A 21 1.27 16.95 -11.12
N ARG A 22 0.72 17.20 -12.32
CA ARG A 22 -0.45 18.07 -12.50
C ARG A 22 -1.67 17.55 -11.75
N VAL A 23 -1.96 16.26 -11.91
CA VAL A 23 -3.11 15.63 -11.24
C VAL A 23 -2.95 15.65 -9.72
N SER A 24 -1.75 15.37 -9.20
CA SER A 24 -1.48 15.34 -7.76
C SER A 24 -1.62 16.73 -7.13
N LYS A 25 -1.17 17.79 -7.81
CA LYS A 25 -1.27 19.16 -7.32
C LYS A 25 -2.72 19.66 -7.26
N GLU A 26 -3.60 19.10 -8.08
CA GLU A 26 -5.05 19.34 -8.05
C GLU A 26 -5.80 18.38 -7.12
N TYR A 27 -5.09 17.56 -6.32
CA TYR A 27 -5.68 16.51 -5.49
C TYR A 27 -6.57 15.54 -6.28
N GLY A 28 -6.22 15.30 -7.54
CA GLY A 28 -6.95 14.45 -8.46
C GLY A 28 -6.87 12.95 -8.13
N PRO A 29 -7.47 12.10 -8.98
CA PRO A 29 -7.59 10.66 -8.73
C PRO A 29 -6.23 9.94 -8.81
N ALA A 30 -6.20 8.70 -8.32
CA ALA A 30 -5.14 7.76 -8.67
C ALA A 30 -5.15 7.51 -10.19
N LEU A 31 -3.99 7.20 -10.77
CA LEU A 31 -3.84 7.01 -12.20
C LEU A 31 -3.33 5.60 -12.49
N LEU A 32 -4.05 4.87 -13.34
CA LEU A 32 -3.61 3.59 -13.89
C LEU A 32 -3.34 3.76 -15.39
N PHE A 33 -2.07 3.81 -15.76
CA PHE A 33 -1.61 3.80 -17.14
C PHE A 33 -1.57 2.36 -17.64
N GLU A 34 -2.45 2.02 -18.57
CA GLU A 34 -2.61 0.64 -19.04
C GLU A 34 -1.70 0.29 -20.22
N ASN A 35 -1.24 1.30 -20.95
CA ASN A 35 -0.36 1.14 -22.10
C ASN A 35 0.90 1.99 -21.92
N VAL A 36 1.94 1.37 -21.34
CA VAL A 36 3.24 2.02 -21.14
C VAL A 36 4.18 1.58 -22.24
N LYS A 37 4.72 2.54 -22.97
CA LYS A 37 5.57 2.29 -24.13
C LYS A 37 6.73 1.37 -23.78
N GLY A 38 6.89 0.29 -24.54
CA GLY A 38 7.97 -0.67 -24.34
C GLY A 38 7.83 -1.62 -23.15
N SER A 39 6.76 -1.51 -22.34
CA SER A 39 6.50 -2.42 -21.23
C SER A 39 5.18 -3.19 -21.38
N LYS A 40 5.18 -4.44 -20.94
CA LYS A 40 3.97 -5.28 -20.81
C LYS A 40 3.22 -5.04 -19.50
N TYR A 41 3.76 -4.22 -18.60
CA TYR A 41 3.21 -3.97 -17.28
C TYR A 41 2.55 -2.58 -17.21
N PRO A 42 1.34 -2.47 -16.65
CA PRO A 42 0.72 -1.18 -16.40
C PRO A 42 1.37 -0.48 -15.19
N VAL A 43 1.27 0.85 -15.15
CA VAL A 43 1.77 1.67 -14.02
C VAL A 43 0.60 2.26 -13.24
N LEU A 44 0.51 1.91 -11.96
CA LEU A 44 -0.36 2.57 -11.00
C LEU A 44 0.46 3.60 -10.20
N ILE A 45 0.04 4.86 -10.23
CA ILE A 45 0.68 5.95 -9.49
C ILE A 45 -0.39 6.89 -8.91
N ASN A 46 0.02 7.78 -8.01
CA ASN A 46 -0.88 8.68 -7.26
C ASN A 46 -1.93 7.95 -6.41
N ALA A 47 -1.72 6.65 -6.14
CA ALA A 47 -2.63 5.80 -5.36
C ALA A 47 -2.91 6.42 -3.98
N MET A 48 -1.90 7.01 -3.36
CA MET A 48 -1.98 7.66 -2.04
C MET A 48 -1.93 9.20 -2.13
N GLY A 49 -2.34 9.78 -3.26
CA GLY A 49 -2.21 11.23 -3.53
C GLY A 49 -3.14 12.15 -2.75
N THR A 50 -4.07 11.63 -1.94
CA THR A 50 -4.98 12.43 -1.12
C THR A 50 -5.11 11.84 0.28
N TYR A 51 -5.46 12.67 1.26
CA TYR A 51 -5.71 12.20 2.63
C TYR A 51 -6.83 11.17 2.70
N GLU A 52 -7.87 11.33 1.88
CA GLU A 52 -8.98 10.38 1.77
C GLU A 52 -8.49 9.00 1.30
N ARG A 53 -7.70 8.93 0.22
CA ARG A 53 -7.16 7.64 -0.26
C ARG A 53 -6.17 7.01 0.69
N MET A 54 -5.38 7.82 1.39
CA MET A 54 -4.48 7.31 2.44
C MET A 54 -5.28 6.72 3.62
N ALA A 55 -6.37 7.37 4.03
CA ALA A 55 -7.25 6.86 5.08
C ALA A 55 -7.90 5.52 4.66
N MET A 56 -8.38 5.44 3.41
CA MET A 56 -8.88 4.18 2.83
C MET A 56 -7.83 3.06 2.85
N ALA A 57 -6.59 3.35 2.47
CA ALA A 57 -5.51 2.37 2.44
C ALA A 57 -5.14 1.84 3.84
N LEU A 58 -5.24 2.69 4.85
CA LEU A 58 -5.00 2.34 6.25
C LEU A 58 -6.24 1.76 6.94
N GLY A 59 -7.41 1.75 6.28
CA GLY A 59 -8.65 1.24 6.85
C GLY A 59 -9.22 2.12 7.98
N VAL A 60 -8.93 3.41 7.96
CA VAL A 60 -9.36 4.40 8.98
C VAL A 60 -10.23 5.50 8.35
N GLU A 61 -11.02 6.19 9.17
CA GLU A 61 -11.81 7.33 8.70
C GLU A 61 -10.96 8.60 8.59
N LYS A 62 -10.06 8.82 9.56
CA LYS A 62 -9.14 9.96 9.58
C LYS A 62 -7.73 9.48 9.82
N LEU A 63 -6.76 10.16 9.21
CA LEU A 63 -5.35 9.80 9.39
C LEU A 63 -4.85 9.92 10.82
N ASN A 64 -5.47 10.74 11.67
CA ASN A 64 -5.06 10.81 13.07
C ASN A 64 -5.43 9.55 13.86
N ASP A 65 -6.42 8.78 13.39
CA ASP A 65 -6.88 7.57 14.08
C ASP A 65 -5.77 6.51 14.11
N ILE A 66 -4.98 6.39 13.04
CA ILE A 66 -3.83 5.48 13.01
C ILE A 66 -2.73 5.89 14.00
N GLY A 67 -2.56 7.20 14.23
CA GLY A 67 -1.59 7.72 15.20
C GLY A 67 -1.98 7.31 16.61
N ASN A 68 -3.25 7.50 16.96
CA ASN A 68 -3.79 7.09 18.26
C ASN A 68 -3.67 5.58 18.48
N ASP A 69 -3.95 4.78 17.44
CA ASP A 69 -3.78 3.32 17.50
C ASP A 69 -2.31 2.96 17.77
N ILE A 70 -1.36 3.56 17.04
CA ILE A 70 0.09 3.34 17.23
C ILE A 70 0.53 3.73 18.65
N GLU A 71 0.07 4.86 19.18
CA GLU A 71 0.35 5.29 20.56
C GLU A 71 -0.18 4.27 21.57
N GLU A 72 -1.43 3.81 21.43
CA GLU A 72 -2.00 2.76 22.29
C GLU A 72 -1.17 1.47 22.23
N PHE A 73 -0.67 1.10 21.04
CA PHE A 73 0.17 -0.07 20.86
C PHE A 73 1.54 0.07 21.54
N ILE A 74 2.21 1.22 21.40
CA ILE A 74 3.52 1.46 22.04
C ILE A 74 3.38 1.40 23.56
N ASP A 75 2.36 2.06 24.11
CA ASP A 75 2.08 2.03 25.54
C ASP A 75 1.80 0.61 26.04
N MET A 76 1.03 -0.16 25.28
CA MET A 76 0.77 -1.57 25.57
C MET A 76 2.03 -2.44 25.52
N ALA A 77 2.90 -2.25 24.53
CA ALA A 77 4.15 -3.00 24.41
C ALA A 77 5.12 -2.69 25.57
N ASN A 78 5.23 -1.41 25.94
CA ASN A 78 5.97 -0.97 27.13
C ASN A 78 5.39 -1.57 28.40
N TYR A 79 4.07 -1.53 28.57
CA TYR A 79 3.35 -2.12 29.69
C TYR A 79 3.59 -3.65 29.79
N MET A 80 3.55 -4.39 28.68
CA MET A 80 3.86 -5.83 28.67
C MET A 80 5.34 -6.12 28.96
N GLY A 81 6.28 -5.31 28.46
CA GLY A 81 7.71 -5.44 28.78
C GLY A 81 7.99 -5.27 30.29
N LEU A 82 7.22 -4.39 30.95
CA LEU A 82 7.24 -4.22 32.40
C LEU A 82 6.47 -5.35 33.13
N ILE A 83 5.47 -5.97 32.50
CA ILE A 83 4.60 -7.03 33.03
C ILE A 83 5.02 -8.41 32.52
N ASN A 84 6.30 -8.72 32.64
CA ASN A 84 6.78 -10.11 32.72
C ASN A 84 6.28 -10.85 34.00
N LYS A 85 5.10 -10.49 34.52
CA LYS A 85 4.36 -11.09 35.63
C LYS A 85 2.85 -11.09 35.32
N PHE A 86 2.45 -11.91 34.35
CA PHE A 86 1.10 -12.38 33.98
C PHE A 86 -0.16 -11.72 34.62
N LYS A 87 -1.08 -11.22 33.76
CA LYS A 87 -2.50 -11.63 33.62
C LYS A 87 -3.28 -10.63 32.73
N SER A 88 -3.27 -10.81 31.40
CA SER A 88 -4.25 -10.14 30.51
C SER A 88 -4.48 -10.90 29.19
N LEU A 89 -5.24 -11.99 29.26
CA LEU A 89 -5.61 -12.81 28.08
C LEU A 89 -6.35 -12.07 26.94
N PRO A 90 -7.27 -11.10 27.18
CA PRO A 90 -8.09 -10.53 26.09
C PRO A 90 -7.36 -9.59 25.15
N ARG A 91 -6.28 -8.91 25.60
CA ARG A 91 -5.54 -7.94 24.78
C ARG A 91 -4.43 -8.56 23.92
N LEU A 92 -4.01 -9.80 24.24
CA LEU A 92 -3.03 -10.55 23.45
C LEU A 92 -3.59 -11.00 22.09
N SER A 93 -4.90 -11.19 21.95
CA SER A 93 -5.52 -11.64 20.70
C SER A 93 -5.40 -10.61 19.57
N ARG A 94 -5.51 -9.31 19.88
CA ARG A 94 -5.27 -8.21 18.91
C ARG A 94 -3.81 -8.14 18.46
N MET A 95 -2.88 -8.57 19.31
CA MET A 95 -1.45 -8.59 18.97
C MET A 95 -1.11 -9.78 18.07
N ALA A 96 -1.80 -10.91 18.25
CA ALA A 96 -1.63 -12.09 17.41
C ALA A 96 -1.99 -11.84 15.93
N THR A 97 -2.91 -10.91 15.64
CA THR A 97 -3.28 -10.54 14.28
C THR A 97 -2.28 -9.62 13.58
N MET A 98 -1.27 -9.08 14.29
CA MET A 98 -0.25 -8.23 13.68
C MET A 98 0.85 -9.02 12.97
N PHE A 99 1.10 -10.25 13.39
CA PHE A 99 2.14 -11.06 12.78
C PHE A 99 1.63 -11.73 11.50
N PRO A 100 2.47 -11.80 10.45
CA PRO A 100 2.08 -12.47 9.22
C PRO A 100 1.78 -13.94 9.49
N ILE A 101 0.66 -14.42 8.95
CA ILE A 101 0.26 -15.83 9.03
C ILE A 101 0.68 -16.51 7.74
N LYS A 102 1.35 -17.66 7.85
CA LYS A 102 1.66 -18.48 6.67
C LYS A 102 0.41 -19.24 6.23
N LEU A 103 -0.06 -18.96 5.02
CA LEU A 103 -1.15 -19.70 4.41
C LEU A 103 -0.66 -21.06 3.87
N PRO A 104 -1.52 -22.09 3.85
CA PRO A 104 -1.17 -23.41 3.29
C PRO A 104 -1.11 -23.40 1.76
N THR A 105 -1.67 -22.37 1.12
CA THR A 105 -1.69 -22.19 -0.33
C THR A 105 -0.66 -21.17 -0.78
N LYS A 106 -0.28 -21.22 -2.07
CA LYS A 106 0.51 -20.17 -2.71
C LYS A 106 -0.35 -18.92 -2.89
N GLY A 107 0.26 -17.74 -2.72
CA GLY A 107 -0.40 -16.46 -3.00
C GLY A 107 -0.38 -16.11 -4.49
N ALA A 108 -1.26 -15.21 -4.92
CA ALA A 108 -1.35 -14.76 -6.32
C ALA A 108 -0.01 -14.21 -6.86
N CYS A 109 0.82 -13.62 -5.99
CA CYS A 109 2.18 -13.16 -6.35
C CYS A 109 3.15 -14.28 -6.78
N GLN A 110 2.77 -15.56 -6.66
CA GLN A 110 3.58 -16.72 -7.02
C GLN A 110 3.04 -17.45 -8.26
N GLU A 111 2.03 -16.91 -8.96
CA GLU A 111 1.46 -17.51 -10.17
C GLU A 111 2.40 -17.47 -11.36
N VAL A 112 3.19 -16.40 -11.48
CA VAL A 112 4.21 -16.23 -12.53
C VAL A 112 5.56 -16.08 -11.85
N ILE A 113 6.47 -17.00 -12.14
CA ILE A 113 7.85 -16.98 -11.62
C ILE A 113 8.79 -16.87 -12.82
N ASN A 114 9.48 -15.73 -12.96
CA ASN A 114 10.55 -15.59 -13.94
C ASN A 114 11.85 -16.11 -13.31
N HIS A 115 12.42 -17.15 -13.89
CA HIS A 115 13.68 -17.74 -13.44
C HIS A 115 14.92 -17.06 -14.05
N ASP A 116 14.73 -16.22 -15.07
CA ASP A 116 15.76 -15.41 -15.71
C ASP A 116 15.28 -13.94 -15.79
N PRO A 117 15.35 -13.20 -14.67
CA PRO A 117 14.77 -11.87 -14.59
C PRO A 117 15.56 -10.84 -15.40
N ASP A 118 14.87 -10.15 -16.31
CA ASP A 118 15.36 -8.95 -16.98
C ASP A 118 14.57 -7.73 -16.48
N LEU A 119 15.26 -6.82 -15.80
CA LEU A 119 14.64 -5.62 -15.24
C LEU A 119 14.30 -4.57 -16.31
N SER A 120 14.87 -4.68 -17.51
CA SER A 120 14.57 -3.76 -18.62
C SER A 120 13.17 -3.94 -19.21
N GLU A 121 12.46 -5.03 -18.86
CA GLU A 121 11.05 -5.23 -19.21
C GLU A 121 10.08 -4.40 -18.36
N LEU A 122 10.55 -3.87 -17.22
CA LEU A 122 9.76 -3.05 -16.32
C LEU A 122 9.67 -1.60 -16.84
N PRO A 123 8.52 -0.93 -16.65
CA PRO A 123 8.32 0.45 -17.07
C PRO A 123 9.12 1.43 -16.22
#